data_AF-A0A8J4UGK3-F1
#
_entry.id   AF-A0A8J4UGK3-F1
#
_cell.length_a   1.000
_cell.length_b   1.000
_cell.length_c   1.000
_cell.angle_alpha   90.00
_cell.angle_beta   90.00
_cell.angle_gamma   90.00
#
_symmetry.space_group_name_H-M   'P 1'
#
loop_
_entity.id
_entity.type
_entity.pdbx_description
1 polymer ?
#
loop_
_entity_poly.entity_id
_entity_poly.type
_entity_poly.pdbx_seq_one_letter_code
_entity_poly.pdbx_strand_id
1 'polypeptide(L)'
;MANKGKEFCFGVNNEKYRCEMGYCCGETECCTYYYELWWFWLVWTLIIMLSCFCAYRHRRVKMRLQQEQRQREISLMAYQGASSSFIPPPPLNL
;
A
#
# COMPACT_ATOMS: atom_id res chain seq x y z
N MET A 1 -9.03 -31.01 -7.41
CA MET A 1 -9.20 -32.48 -7.29
C MET A 1 -8.45 -32.93 -6.04
N ALA A 2 -9.13 -33.00 -4.89
CA ALA A 2 -8.54 -33.54 -3.67
C ALA A 2 -8.96 -35.02 -3.57
N ASN A 3 -7.97 -35.91 -3.54
CA ASN A 3 -8.18 -37.35 -3.60
C ASN A 3 -8.84 -37.85 -2.31
N LYS A 4 -9.99 -38.49 -2.48
CA LYS A 4 -10.84 -39.07 -1.46
C LYS A 4 -10.22 -40.43 -1.10
N GLY A 5 -9.60 -40.61 0.08
CA GLY A 5 -9.29 -41.97 0.55
C GLY A 5 -8.04 -42.25 1.38
N LYS A 6 -7.44 -41.29 2.10
CA LYS A 6 -6.42 -41.64 3.12
C LYS A 6 -6.61 -40.81 4.38
N GLU A 7 -7.42 -41.32 5.33
CA GLU A 7 -7.53 -40.78 6.70
C GLU A 7 -6.22 -40.92 7.50
N PHE A 8 -5.22 -41.59 6.92
CA PHE A 8 -3.93 -41.93 7.52
C PHE A 8 -2.79 -41.59 6.55
N CYS A 9 -1.79 -40.84 7.02
CA CYS A 9 -0.51 -40.65 6.36
C CYS A 9 0.43 -41.81 6.71
N PHE A 10 1.44 -42.06 5.88
CA PHE A 10 2.46 -43.08 6.14
C PHE A 10 3.72 -42.43 6.70
N GLY A 11 4.18 -42.88 7.86
CA GLY A 11 5.41 -42.39 8.46
C GLY A 11 6.63 -42.96 7.77
N VAL A 12 7.80 -42.41 8.08
CA VAL A 12 9.10 -42.90 7.61
C VAL A 12 9.34 -44.39 7.93
N ASN A 13 8.60 -44.95 8.90
CA ASN A 13 8.65 -46.35 9.33
C ASN A 13 7.51 -47.24 8.77
N ASN A 14 6.80 -46.83 7.71
CA ASN A 14 5.60 -47.53 7.20
C ASN A 14 4.40 -47.59 8.17
N GLU A 15 4.48 -46.85 9.27
CA GLU A 15 3.40 -46.77 10.27
C GLU A 15 2.31 -45.79 9.79
N LYS A 16 1.05 -46.19 9.88
CA LYS A 16 -0.09 -45.30 9.56
C LYS A 16 -0.38 -44.39 10.74
N TYR A 17 -0.33 -43.08 10.53
CA TYR A 17 -0.65 -42.09 11.55
C TYR A 17 -1.60 -41.03 11.00
N ARG A 18 -2.38 -40.39 11.88
CA ARG A 18 -3.31 -39.31 11.52
C ARG A 18 -2.67 -37.96 11.87
N CYS A 19 -2.67 -37.00 10.95
CA CYS A 19 -2.25 -35.64 11.28
C CYS A 19 -3.25 -35.05 12.29
N GLU A 20 -2.76 -34.61 13.45
CA GLU A 20 -3.58 -33.97 14.49
C GLU A 20 -4.12 -32.61 14.01
N MET A 21 -3.28 -31.82 13.31
CA MET A 21 -3.62 -30.49 12.77
C MET A 21 -3.07 -30.32 11.34
N GLY A 22 -3.65 -30.98 10.33
CA GLY A 22 -3.17 -30.87 8.95
C GLY A 22 -3.75 -31.85 7.96
N TYR A 23 -3.14 -31.92 6.78
CA TYR A 23 -3.39 -32.89 5.71
C TYR A 23 -2.09 -33.56 5.28
N CYS A 24 -2.15 -34.77 4.75
CA CYS A 24 -0.96 -35.41 4.17
C CYS A 24 -0.58 -34.66 2.88
N CYS A 25 0.64 -34.14 2.82
CA CYS A 25 1.25 -33.65 1.59
C CYS A 25 2.43 -34.58 1.29
N GLY A 26 2.54 -35.12 0.09
CA GLY A 26 3.58 -36.12 -0.21
C GLY A 26 3.41 -37.46 0.55
N GLU A 27 4.48 -38.25 0.62
CA GLU A 27 4.44 -39.63 1.17
C GLU A 27 4.63 -39.70 2.69
N THR A 28 5.27 -38.70 3.33
CA THR A 28 5.68 -38.80 4.75
C THR A 28 5.50 -37.53 5.59
N GLU A 29 4.82 -36.49 5.10
CA GLU A 29 4.72 -35.20 5.82
C GLU A 29 3.28 -34.71 6.01
N CYS A 30 3.01 -34.16 7.19
CA CYS A 30 1.76 -33.47 7.53
C CYS A 30 1.93 -31.98 7.25
N CYS A 31 1.18 -31.45 6.28
CA CYS A 31 1.09 -30.01 6.06
C CYS A 31 -0.04 -29.40 6.89
N THR A 32 0.25 -28.29 7.56
CA THR A 32 -0.73 -27.59 8.39
C THR A 32 -1.55 -26.60 7.55
N TYR A 33 -2.88 -26.58 7.72
CA TYR A 33 -3.76 -25.55 7.12
C TYR A 33 -3.51 -24.13 7.63
N TYR A 34 -2.83 -24.00 8.78
CA TYR A 34 -2.63 -22.72 9.45
C TYR A 34 -1.76 -21.77 8.63
N TYR A 35 -0.69 -22.27 8.00
CA TYR A 35 0.14 -21.44 7.13
C TYR A 35 -0.67 -20.89 5.98
N GLU A 36 -1.56 -21.69 5.36
CA GLU A 36 -2.41 -21.23 4.25
C GLU A 36 -3.12 -19.92 4.59
N LEU A 37 -3.95 -19.93 5.64
CA LEU A 37 -4.67 -18.74 6.05
C LEU A 37 -3.75 -17.61 6.49
N TRP A 38 -2.76 -17.89 7.34
CA TRP A 38 -1.88 -16.85 7.88
C TRP A 38 -1.07 -16.15 6.80
N TRP A 39 -0.50 -16.90 5.86
CA TRP A 39 0.25 -16.31 4.77
C TRP A 39 -0.66 -15.47 3.87
N PHE A 40 -1.89 -15.91 3.58
CA PHE A 40 -2.86 -15.12 2.82
C PHE A 40 -3.15 -13.78 3.52
N TRP A 41 -3.41 -13.80 4.83
CA TRP A 41 -3.65 -12.59 5.61
C TRP A 41 -2.42 -11.66 5.64
N LEU A 42 -1.21 -12.21 5.85
CA LEU A 42 0.03 -11.43 5.84
C LEU A 42 0.30 -10.80 4.47
N VAL A 43 0.18 -11.57 3.39
CA VAL A 43 0.38 -11.05 2.04
C VAL A 43 -0.67 -9.99 1.70
N TRP A 44 -1.94 -10.24 2.04
CA TRP A 44 -3.03 -9.30 1.78
C TRP A 44 -2.86 -7.98 2.53
N THR A 45 -2.55 -8.03 3.83
CA THR A 45 -2.27 -6.83 4.64
C THR A 45 -1.06 -6.06 4.11
N LEU A 46 0.02 -6.75 3.69
CA LEU A 46 1.20 -6.12 3.12
C LEU A 46 0.88 -5.43 1.78
N ILE A 47 0.11 -6.07 0.89
CA ILE A 47 -0.35 -5.47 -0.38
C ILE A 47 -1.18 -4.21 -0.11
N ILE A 48 -2.14 -4.27 0.82
CA ILE A 48 -2.97 -3.11 1.18
C ILE A 48 -2.10 -1.99 1.74
N MET A 49 -1.19 -2.30 2.67
CA MET A 49 -0.31 -1.31 3.29
C MET A 49 0.59 -0.64 2.27
N LEU A 50 1.21 -1.39 1.36
CA LEU A 50 2.02 -0.83 0.28
C LEU A 50 1.19 0.06 -0.65
N SER A 51 -0.01 -0.38 -1.02
CA SER A 51 -0.92 0.40 -1.87
C SER A 51 -1.32 1.71 -1.19
N CYS A 52 -1.69 1.66 0.08
CA CYS A 52 -2.02 2.83 0.90
C CYS A 52 -0.81 3.76 1.06
N PHE A 53 0.38 3.22 1.33
CA PHE A 53 1.60 4.00 1.49
C PHE A 53 2.02 4.68 0.18
N CYS A 54 1.98 3.97 -0.94
CA CYS A 54 2.30 4.50 -2.27
C CYS A 54 1.28 5.56 -2.71
N ALA A 55 -0.02 5.28 -2.56
CA ALA A 55 -1.08 6.25 -2.84
C ALA A 55 -0.96 7.48 -1.92
N TYR A 56 -0.67 7.29 -0.63
CA TYR A 56 -0.46 8.38 0.32
C TYR A 56 0.77 9.21 -0.02
N ARG A 57 1.92 8.60 -0.35
CA ARG A 57 3.12 9.33 -0.79
C ARG A 57 2.87 10.09 -2.08
N HIS A 58 2.25 9.46 -3.07
CA HIS A 58 1.93 10.12 -4.34
C HIS A 58 0.96 11.28 -4.12
N ARG A 59 -0.08 11.09 -3.29
CA ARG A 59 -0.99 12.17 -2.88
C ARG A 59 -0.26 13.27 -2.11
N ARG A 60 0.62 12.94 -1.17
CA ARG A 60 1.42 13.92 -0.41
C ARG A 60 2.29 14.78 -1.34
N VAL A 61 2.93 14.18 -2.33
CA VAL A 61 3.75 14.90 -3.32
C VAL A 61 2.87 15.76 -4.21
N LYS A 62 1.76 15.22 -4.72
CA LYS A 62 0.81 15.95 -5.57
C LYS A 62 0.13 17.11 -4.85
N MET A 63 -0.21 16.93 -3.57
CA MET A 63 -0.81 17.97 -2.71
C MET A 63 0.16 19.11 -2.43
N ARG A 64 1.47 18.81 -2.24
CA ARG A 64 2.50 19.85 -2.10
C ARG A 64 2.62 20.70 -3.37
N LEU A 65 2.62 20.08 -4.55
CA LEU A 65 2.66 20.79 -5.83
C LEU A 65 1.40 21.63 -6.09
N GLN A 66 0.20 21.11 -5.78
CA GLN A 66 -1.04 21.89 -5.92
C GLN A 66 -1.14 23.05 -4.92
N GLN A 67 -0.62 22.91 -3.70
CA GLN A 67 -0.53 24.02 -2.75
C GLN A 67 0.46 25.09 -3.21
N GLU A 68 1.62 24.72 -3.78
CA GLU A 68 2.53 25.70 -4.38
C GLU A 68 1.91 26.43 -5.57
N GLN A 69 1.20 25.74 -6.48
CA GLN A 69 0.51 26.41 -7.59
C GLN A 69 -0.57 27.37 -7.10
N ARG A 70 -1.42 26.96 -6.15
CA ARG A 70 -2.41 27.87 -5.55
C ARG A 70 -1.75 29.06 -4.84
N GLN A 71 -0.67 28.84 -4.10
CA GLN A 71 0.02 29.93 -3.43
C GLN A 71 0.72 30.86 -4.43
N ARG A 72 1.27 30.34 -5.53
CA ARG A 72 1.83 31.16 -6.61
C ARG A 72 0.77 32.05 -7.25
N GLU A 73 -0.40 31.52 -7.57
CA GLU A 73 -1.51 32.30 -8.11
C GLU A 73 -1.95 33.40 -7.14
N ILE A 74 -2.10 33.09 -5.84
CA ILE A 74 -2.44 34.09 -4.80
C ILE A 74 -1.34 35.15 -4.68
N SER A 75 -0.06 34.73 -4.63
CA SER A 75 1.06 35.65 -4.52
C SER A 75 1.14 36.58 -5.75
N LEU A 76 0.86 36.05 -6.95
CA LEU A 76 0.87 36.81 -8.19
C LEU A 76 -0.29 37.81 -8.25
N MET A 77 -1.47 37.44 -7.75
CA MET A 77 -2.58 38.39 -7.56
C MET A 77 -2.24 39.51 -6.56
N ALA A 78 -1.51 39.21 -5.49
CA ALA A 78 -1.04 40.23 -4.55
C ALA A 78 0.00 41.18 -5.19
N TYR A 79 0.95 40.67 -5.98
CA TYR A 79 1.88 41.50 -6.73
C TYR A 79 1.19 42.35 -7.79
N GLN A 80 0.21 41.80 -8.52
CA GLN A 80 -0.58 42.56 -9.47
C GLN A 80 -1.40 43.65 -8.78
N GLY A 81 -2.05 43.36 -7.66
CA GLY A 81 -2.76 44.35 -6.85
C GLY A 81 -1.86 45.44 -6.26
N ALA A 82 -0.61 45.12 -5.93
CA ALA A 82 0.38 46.10 -5.50
C ALA A 82 0.92 46.95 -6.67
N SER A 83 1.07 46.36 -7.86
CA SER A 83 1.52 47.07 -9.06
C SER A 83 0.45 48.00 -9.65
N SER A 84 -0.84 47.66 -9.54
CA SER A 84 -1.96 48.50 -9.98
C SER A 84 -2.25 49.66 -9.03
N SER A 85 -1.81 49.57 -7.77
CA SER A 85 -1.85 50.66 -6.79
C SER A 85 -0.58 51.52 -6.80
N PHE A 86 0.43 51.17 -7.62
CA PHE A 86 1.62 51.98 -7.84
C PHE A 86 1.31 53.12 -8.81
N ILE A 87 0.72 54.19 -8.29
CA ILE A 87 0.59 55.48 -8.97
C ILE A 87 2.03 56.00 -9.16
N PRO A 88 2.56 56.11 -10.39
CA PRO A 88 3.87 56.73 -10.58
C PRO A 88 3.80 58.15 -10.01
N PRO A 89 4.78 58.59 -9.18
CA PRO A 89 4.78 59.95 -8.67
C PRO A 89 4.73 60.91 -9.86
N PRO A 90 3.90 61.97 -9.80
CA PRO A 90 3.74 62.90 -10.92
C PRO A 90 5.11 63.42 -11.33
N PRO A 91 5.40 63.54 -12.64
CA PRO A 91 6.69 64.05 -13.08
C PRO A 91 6.87 65.44 -12.49
N LEU A 92 7.89 65.58 -11.65
CA LEU A 92 8.35 66.87 -11.14
C LEU A 92 8.97 67.57 -12.35
N ASN A 93 8.15 68.34 -13.06
CA ASN A 93 8.60 69.25 -14.10
C ASN A 93 9.50 70.29 -13.43
N LEU A 94 10.81 70.17 -13.68
CA LEU A 94 11.84 71.14 -13.33
C LEU A 94 11.90 72.22 -14.41
#